data_AF-A0A1X7S4Y4-F1
#
_entry.id   AF-A0A1X7S4Y4-F1
#
_cell.length_a   1.000
_cell.length_b   1.000
_cell.length_c   1.000
_cell.angle_alpha   90.00
_cell.angle_beta   90.00
_cell.angle_gamma   90.00
#
_symmetry.space_group_name_H-M   'P 1'
#
loop_
_entity.id
_entity.type
_entity.pdbx_description
1 polymer ?
#
loop_
_entity_poly.entity_id
_entity_poly.type
_entity_poly.pdbx_seq_one_letter_code
_entity_poly.pdbx_strand_id
1 'polypeptide(L)'
;MSSPLQAHLGLQALFFNNIDYLLNITPQPTLKQTYINIFSSPATIASLRPTLRLGQLTHHLHLRTMASTSSPSVPQEAPWKKTFLDHISQMDSPEFVFSSLHQAPDKSNSPTPYLPRARFCIYRGMWAQLPENKHNTAPMNERIFESEMPTFTTDVRMQKTFELFNSSAGHADSTKLTQGSGGGGPCEAVWWVKGETMVQWRIKGVAYIVGPDIESDEESSGVRTVKSELGERMRVVKEEGREGWGWGREVTACFGNISPGMRGSFANPPPGKPVDQSYDDQKLKLGQKVEDLEDPVARENFRVVVIKPEVVESVDQKDPATNRRHVWTFDKATGGWEHQECWP
;
A
#
# COMPACT_ATOMS: atom_id res chain seq x y z
N MET A 1 -47.56 -51.50 39.74
CA MET A 1 -48.84 -50.79 39.57
C MET A 1 -48.66 -49.77 38.46
N SER A 2 -49.53 -49.86 37.45
CA SER A 2 -49.86 -48.87 36.40
C SER A 2 -48.76 -48.31 35.47
N SER A 3 -48.75 -48.87 34.26
CA SER A 3 -48.54 -48.20 32.96
C SER A 3 -49.95 -48.09 32.29
N PRO A 4 -50.22 -47.46 31.12
CA PRO A 4 -49.63 -46.31 30.40
C PRO A 4 -50.72 -45.29 29.95
N LEU A 5 -50.35 -44.24 29.20
CA LEU A 5 -51.24 -43.66 28.19
C LEU A 5 -50.46 -43.15 26.97
N GLN A 6 -50.83 -43.69 25.81
CA GLN A 6 -50.40 -43.33 24.46
C GLN A 6 -51.26 -42.19 23.90
N ALA A 7 -50.66 -41.38 23.01
CA ALA A 7 -51.17 -40.98 21.68
C ALA A 7 -50.33 -39.80 21.16
N HIS A 8 -50.19 -39.44 19.89
CA HIS A 8 -50.16 -40.06 18.55
C HIS A 8 -50.02 -38.87 17.56
N LEU A 9 -49.72 -39.12 16.28
CA LEU A 9 -49.52 -38.18 15.13
C LEU A 9 -48.07 -37.66 15.03
N GLY A 10 -47.21 -38.07 14.08
CA GLY A 10 -47.42 -38.42 12.66
C GLY A 10 -47.35 -37.14 11.81
N LEU A 11 -46.62 -37.01 10.70
CA LEU A 11 -45.85 -37.92 9.85
C LEU A 11 -44.94 -37.05 8.95
N GLN A 12 -43.88 -37.65 8.42
CA GLN A 12 -42.98 -37.09 7.39
C GLN A 12 -43.63 -37.09 5.98
N ALA A 13 -43.08 -36.24 5.11
CA ALA A 13 -42.46 -36.60 3.81
C ALA A 13 -43.06 -36.08 2.47
N LEU A 14 -42.11 -35.81 1.55
CA LEU A 14 -42.12 -35.84 0.05
C LEU A 14 -42.65 -34.59 -0.69
N PHE A 15 -41.86 -33.84 -1.49
CA PHE A 15 -41.16 -34.09 -2.78
C PHE A 15 -41.97 -33.70 -4.05
N PHE A 16 -41.29 -32.98 -4.97
CA PHE A 16 -41.49 -32.75 -6.43
C PHE A 16 -42.38 -31.63 -7.01
N ASN A 17 -41.71 -30.85 -7.90
CA ASN A 17 -42.08 -30.30 -9.23
C ASN A 17 -43.26 -29.34 -9.48
N ASN A 18 -42.94 -28.23 -10.17
CA ASN A 18 -43.61 -27.58 -11.32
C ASN A 18 -42.90 -26.22 -11.55
N ILE A 19 -42.28 -25.81 -12.66
CA ILE A 19 -42.60 -25.87 -14.11
C ILE A 19 -44.05 -25.49 -14.41
N ASP A 20 -44.28 -24.19 -14.66
CA ASP A 20 -44.87 -23.64 -15.90
C ASP A 20 -45.52 -22.27 -15.66
N TYR A 21 -45.03 -21.24 -16.35
CA TYR A 21 -45.88 -20.19 -16.90
C TYR A 21 -45.22 -19.63 -18.17
N LEU A 22 -45.61 -20.22 -19.31
CA LEU A 22 -45.48 -19.63 -20.64
C LEU A 22 -46.68 -18.72 -20.89
N LEU A 23 -46.48 -17.59 -21.57
CA LEU A 23 -47.24 -17.27 -22.79
C LEU A 23 -46.56 -16.17 -23.61
N ASN A 24 -46.34 -16.52 -24.87
CA ASN A 24 -45.73 -15.81 -25.99
C ASN A 24 -46.57 -14.64 -26.49
N ILE A 25 -45.93 -13.56 -26.99
CA ILE A 25 -46.32 -12.88 -28.24
C ILE A 25 -45.05 -12.35 -28.96
N THR A 26 -44.81 -12.81 -30.19
CA THR A 26 -43.93 -12.26 -31.27
C THR A 26 -44.84 -11.79 -32.44
N PRO A 27 -44.40 -11.08 -33.53
CA PRO A 27 -43.07 -11.07 -34.17
C PRO A 27 -42.55 -9.74 -34.81
N GLN A 28 -41.31 -9.85 -35.31
CA GLN A 28 -40.36 -8.98 -36.05
C GLN A 28 -40.87 -8.34 -37.38
N PRO A 29 -40.08 -7.48 -38.09
CA PRO A 29 -39.21 -8.01 -39.18
C PRO A 29 -37.84 -7.29 -39.47
N THR A 30 -36.78 -8.13 -39.58
CA THR A 30 -35.78 -8.29 -40.69
C THR A 30 -34.81 -7.20 -41.15
N LEU A 31 -33.53 -7.60 -41.37
CA LEU A 31 -32.75 -7.56 -42.64
C LEU A 31 -31.39 -8.29 -42.47
N LYS A 32 -31.27 -9.54 -42.95
CA LYS A 32 -30.59 -10.04 -44.16
C LYS A 32 -29.04 -10.01 -44.19
N GLN A 33 -28.51 -11.22 -44.40
CA GLN A 33 -27.12 -11.65 -44.49
C GLN A 33 -26.79 -12.05 -45.94
N THR A 34 -25.56 -11.82 -46.41
CA THR A 34 -25.02 -12.60 -47.55
C THR A 34 -23.49 -12.68 -47.51
N TYR A 35 -22.97 -13.92 -47.57
CA TYR A 35 -21.60 -14.30 -47.95
C TYR A 35 -21.54 -14.55 -49.47
N ILE A 36 -20.36 -14.46 -50.10
CA ILE A 36 -19.86 -15.37 -51.18
C ILE A 36 -18.37 -15.08 -51.47
N ASN A 37 -17.57 -16.14 -51.54
CA ASN A 37 -16.23 -16.27 -52.12
C ASN A 37 -16.34 -16.83 -53.55
N ILE A 38 -15.57 -16.36 -54.55
CA ILE A 38 -15.16 -17.14 -55.76
C ILE A 38 -13.79 -16.66 -56.29
N PHE A 39 -12.96 -17.62 -56.71
CA PHE A 39 -11.61 -17.54 -57.32
C PHE A 39 -11.62 -17.52 -58.88
N SER A 40 -10.53 -16.99 -59.47
CA SER A 40 -9.75 -17.46 -60.66
C SER A 40 -9.95 -16.96 -62.13
N SER A 41 -8.85 -16.36 -62.67
CA SER A 41 -8.20 -16.49 -64.02
C SER A 41 -8.67 -15.67 -65.28
N PRO A 42 -7.87 -15.51 -66.39
CA PRO A 42 -6.55 -14.85 -66.56
C PRO A 42 -6.41 -13.89 -67.79
N ALA A 43 -5.24 -13.22 -67.88
CA ALA A 43 -4.52 -12.70 -69.08
C ALA A 43 -5.01 -11.45 -69.85
N THR A 44 -4.14 -10.43 -69.97
CA THR A 44 -3.49 -9.96 -71.23
C THR A 44 -2.53 -8.78 -70.95
N ILE A 45 -1.36 -8.84 -71.59
CA ILE A 45 -0.23 -7.88 -71.55
C ILE A 45 -0.49 -6.69 -72.48
N ALA A 46 -0.22 -5.46 -72.02
CA ALA A 46 0.18 -4.36 -72.90
C ALA A 46 1.05 -3.35 -72.13
N SER A 47 2.23 -3.07 -72.69
CA SER A 47 3.25 -2.15 -72.18
C SER A 47 2.77 -0.70 -72.16
N LEU A 48 3.24 0.11 -71.21
CA LEU A 48 3.59 1.52 -71.38
C LEU A 48 4.44 1.98 -70.17
N ARG A 49 5.64 2.50 -70.42
CA ARG A 49 6.47 3.22 -69.43
C ARG A 49 5.71 4.46 -68.94
N PRO A 50 5.90 4.95 -67.70
CA PRO A 50 6.85 6.05 -67.53
C PRO A 50 7.53 6.19 -66.15
N THR A 51 8.69 6.85 -66.16
CA THR A 51 9.27 7.73 -65.12
C THR A 51 9.27 7.30 -63.64
N LEU A 52 10.48 6.99 -63.15
CA LEU A 52 10.88 7.09 -61.75
C LEU A 52 10.50 8.46 -61.16
N ARG A 53 9.61 8.47 -60.16
CA ARG A 53 9.53 9.54 -59.17
C ARG A 53 10.23 9.10 -57.90
N LEU A 54 11.28 9.83 -57.58
CA LEU A 54 12.04 9.79 -56.34
C LEU A 54 11.12 10.28 -55.20
N GLY A 55 10.56 9.35 -54.42
CA GLY A 55 9.91 9.66 -53.15
C GLY A 55 10.97 9.75 -52.07
N GLN A 56 11.20 10.95 -51.56
CA GLN A 56 12.15 11.26 -50.49
C GLN A 56 11.81 10.47 -49.22
N LEU A 57 12.65 9.51 -48.86
CA LEU A 57 12.75 9.00 -47.49
C LEU A 57 13.55 10.04 -46.69
N THR A 58 12.85 10.92 -45.99
CA THR A 58 13.47 11.73 -44.95
C THR A 58 13.85 10.82 -43.79
N HIS A 59 15.15 10.57 -43.66
CA HIS A 59 15.74 10.08 -42.43
C HIS A 59 15.45 11.11 -41.33
N HIS A 60 14.42 10.87 -40.53
CA HIS A 60 14.32 11.47 -39.21
C HIS A 60 15.41 10.84 -38.34
N LEU A 61 16.60 11.45 -38.39
CA LEU A 61 17.55 11.44 -37.29
C LEU A 61 16.78 11.87 -36.05
N HIS A 62 16.32 10.90 -35.25
CA HIS A 62 16.08 11.15 -33.85
C HIS A 62 17.44 11.56 -33.28
N LEU A 63 17.61 12.87 -33.07
CA LEU A 63 18.51 13.32 -32.02
C LEU A 63 18.08 12.54 -30.78
N ARG A 64 18.89 11.56 -30.40
CA ARG A 64 18.95 11.10 -29.03
C ARG A 64 19.30 12.34 -28.22
N THR A 65 18.29 13.02 -27.70
CA THR A 65 18.46 13.85 -26.53
C THR A 65 19.13 12.95 -25.52
N MET A 66 20.41 13.20 -25.25
CA MET A 66 21.10 12.64 -24.11
C MET A 66 20.20 12.99 -22.92
N ALA A 67 19.49 12.00 -22.38
CA ALA A 67 18.86 12.15 -21.09
C ALA A 67 20.02 12.49 -20.16
N SER A 68 20.15 13.77 -19.81
CA SER A 68 20.99 14.17 -18.71
C SER A 68 20.45 13.36 -17.54
N THR A 69 21.23 12.39 -17.08
CA THR A 69 21.05 11.81 -15.76
C THR A 69 21.28 12.97 -14.79
N SER A 70 20.24 13.78 -14.57
CA SER A 70 20.21 14.71 -13.47
C SER A 70 20.34 13.83 -12.24
N SER A 71 21.47 13.94 -11.55
CA SER A 71 21.61 13.37 -10.22
C SER A 71 20.36 13.75 -9.44
N PRO A 72 19.68 12.81 -8.76
CA PRO A 72 18.53 13.16 -7.95
C PRO A 72 18.94 14.29 -7.02
N SER A 73 18.21 15.40 -7.09
CA SER A 73 18.44 16.57 -6.26
C SER A 73 18.30 16.18 -4.79
N VAL A 74 19.16 16.74 -3.94
CA VAL A 74 19.13 16.49 -2.49
C VAL A 74 17.72 16.79 -1.96
N PRO A 75 17.08 15.87 -1.21
CA PRO A 75 15.77 16.12 -0.62
C PRO A 75 15.79 17.37 0.24
N GLN A 76 14.78 18.22 0.05
CA GLN A 76 14.57 19.44 0.84
C GLN A 76 13.55 19.17 1.94
N GLU A 77 13.64 19.93 3.03
CA GLU A 77 12.67 19.85 4.12
C GLU A 77 11.26 20.23 3.62
N ALA A 78 10.26 19.42 3.96
CA ALA A 78 8.89 19.73 3.59
C ALA A 78 8.33 20.94 4.35
N PRO A 79 7.72 21.93 3.66
CA PRO A 79 7.10 23.09 4.31
C PRO A 79 5.90 22.72 5.18
N TRP A 80 5.25 21.58 4.93
CA TRP A 80 4.09 21.10 5.68
C TRP A 80 4.45 20.29 6.93
N LYS A 81 5.70 19.76 7.03
CA LYS A 81 6.09 18.79 8.06
C LYS A 81 5.93 19.34 9.47
N LYS A 82 6.41 20.56 9.72
CA LYS A 82 6.32 21.18 11.05
C LYS A 82 4.86 21.34 11.49
N THR A 83 4.02 21.93 10.65
CA THR A 83 2.59 22.12 10.94
C THR A 83 1.86 20.78 11.14
N PHE A 84 2.18 19.77 10.32
CA PHE A 84 1.66 18.42 10.51
C PHE A 84 2.01 17.85 11.88
N LEU A 85 3.28 17.93 12.28
CA LEU A 85 3.75 17.46 13.58
C LEU A 85 3.10 18.22 14.75
N ASP A 86 2.97 19.56 14.63
CA ASP A 86 2.31 20.41 15.62
C ASP A 86 0.82 20.06 15.77
N HIS A 87 0.15 19.66 14.69
CA HIS A 87 -1.26 19.25 14.71
C HIS A 87 -1.45 17.86 15.31
N ILE A 88 -0.67 16.86 14.87
CA ILE A 88 -0.82 15.48 15.39
C ILE A 88 -0.46 15.40 16.87
N SER A 89 0.42 16.26 17.40
CA SER A 89 0.74 16.29 18.82
C SER A 89 -0.43 16.76 19.71
N GLN A 90 -1.47 17.34 19.12
CA GLN A 90 -2.69 17.75 19.81
C GLN A 90 -3.73 16.61 19.90
N MET A 91 -3.48 15.48 19.25
CA MET A 91 -4.36 14.31 19.31
C MET A 91 -4.09 13.49 20.59
N ASP A 92 -5.14 13.02 21.26
CA ASP A 92 -5.01 12.12 22.42
C ASP A 92 -4.23 10.84 22.08
N SER A 93 -4.43 10.36 20.85
CA SER A 93 -3.74 9.24 20.23
C SER A 93 -3.50 9.59 18.76
N PRO A 94 -2.28 9.44 18.21
CA PRO A 94 -1.98 9.83 16.83
C PRO A 94 -2.43 8.74 15.84
N GLU A 95 -3.71 8.34 15.94
CA GLU A 95 -4.36 7.37 15.07
C GLU A 95 -4.72 7.99 13.72
N PHE A 96 -4.65 7.16 12.68
CA PHE A 96 -5.00 7.58 11.32
C PHE A 96 -5.61 6.43 10.54
N VAL A 97 -6.38 6.75 9.52
CA VAL A 97 -6.91 5.77 8.58
C VAL A 97 -5.86 5.49 7.52
N PHE A 98 -5.39 4.25 7.43
CA PHE A 98 -4.51 3.78 6.38
C PHE A 98 -5.31 3.05 5.30
N SER A 99 -5.25 3.55 4.07
CA SER A 99 -5.90 2.95 2.91
C SER A 99 -4.88 2.31 1.97
N SER A 100 -5.20 1.13 1.46
CA SER A 100 -4.39 0.38 0.50
C SER A 100 -5.29 -0.39 -0.47
N LEU A 101 -4.68 -0.97 -1.52
CA LEU A 101 -5.38 -1.65 -2.60
C LEU A 101 -5.31 -3.16 -2.44
N HIS A 102 -6.47 -3.78 -2.30
CA HIS A 102 -6.63 -5.23 -2.32
C HIS A 102 -6.92 -5.71 -3.74
N GLN A 103 -6.22 -6.74 -4.20
CA GLN A 103 -6.49 -7.31 -5.51
C GLN A 103 -7.91 -7.88 -5.55
N ALA A 104 -8.65 -7.62 -6.62
CA ALA A 104 -9.98 -8.19 -6.77
C ALA A 104 -9.92 -9.73 -6.78
N PRO A 105 -10.79 -10.44 -6.02
CA PRO A 105 -10.76 -11.90 -5.93
C PRO A 105 -10.97 -12.59 -7.28
N ASP A 106 -11.82 -12.00 -8.13
CA ASP A 106 -12.10 -12.46 -9.48
C ASP A 106 -11.77 -11.33 -10.45
N LYS A 107 -10.61 -11.42 -11.10
CA LYS A 107 -10.16 -10.43 -12.08
C LYS A 107 -11.08 -10.34 -13.31
N SER A 108 -11.83 -11.40 -13.61
CA SER A 108 -12.69 -11.47 -14.80
C SER A 108 -14.08 -10.87 -14.55
N ASN A 109 -14.58 -10.95 -13.32
CA ASN A 109 -15.92 -10.47 -12.97
C ASN A 109 -15.91 -9.22 -12.06
N SER A 110 -14.75 -8.76 -11.60
CA SER A 110 -14.69 -7.53 -10.81
C SER A 110 -14.70 -6.29 -11.71
N PRO A 111 -15.44 -5.23 -11.34
CA PRO A 111 -15.48 -3.98 -12.11
C PRO A 111 -14.11 -3.28 -12.18
N THR A 112 -13.25 -3.52 -11.19
CA THR A 112 -11.92 -2.92 -11.09
C THR A 112 -10.91 -3.98 -10.64
N PRO A 113 -9.64 -3.90 -11.08
CA PRO A 113 -8.61 -4.89 -10.69
C PRO A 113 -8.24 -4.81 -9.20
N TYR A 114 -8.57 -3.69 -8.53
CA TYR A 114 -8.31 -3.45 -7.13
C TYR A 114 -9.54 -2.92 -6.41
N LEU A 115 -9.68 -3.30 -5.14
CA LEU A 115 -10.70 -2.86 -4.20
C LEU A 115 -10.02 -2.11 -3.04
N PRO A 116 -10.47 -0.90 -2.70
CA PRO A 116 -9.88 -0.17 -1.58
C PRO A 116 -10.20 -0.88 -0.26
N ARG A 117 -9.24 -0.84 0.67
CA ARG A 117 -9.37 -1.28 2.05
C ARG A 117 -8.83 -0.21 2.97
N ALA A 118 -9.50 0.01 4.09
CA ALA A 118 -9.14 1.00 5.09
C ALA A 118 -9.15 0.39 6.49
N ARG A 119 -8.27 0.87 7.36
CA ARG A 119 -8.22 0.51 8.79
C ARG A 119 -7.49 1.57 9.57
N PHE A 120 -7.72 1.65 10.88
CA PHE A 120 -6.93 2.49 11.76
C PHE A 120 -5.53 1.93 11.97
N CYS A 121 -4.54 2.82 12.03
CA CYS A 121 -3.14 2.57 12.36
C CYS A 121 -2.67 3.70 13.30
N ILE A 122 -1.53 3.51 13.96
CA ILE A 122 -0.97 4.49 14.90
C ILE A 122 0.33 5.03 14.31
N TYR A 123 0.42 6.35 14.17
CA TYR A 123 1.66 7.02 13.74
C TYR A 123 2.76 6.83 14.79
N ARG A 124 3.96 6.47 14.34
CA ARG A 124 5.11 6.13 15.20
C ARG A 124 6.31 7.05 15.04
N GLY A 125 6.16 8.15 14.31
CA GLY A 125 7.24 9.09 14.01
C GLY A 125 7.58 9.12 12.52
N MET A 126 8.49 10.01 12.14
CA MET A 126 9.07 10.03 10.80
C MET A 126 10.25 9.05 10.74
N TRP A 127 10.45 8.41 9.59
CA TRP A 127 11.57 7.50 9.38
C TRP A 127 12.91 8.22 9.59
N ALA A 128 13.85 7.54 10.26
CA ALA A 128 15.14 8.08 10.73
C ALA A 128 15.05 9.20 11.78
N GLN A 129 13.87 9.45 12.34
CA GLN A 129 13.62 10.52 13.31
C GLN A 129 12.73 10.04 14.46
N LEU A 130 12.86 8.76 14.83
CA LEU A 130 12.13 8.21 15.96
C LEU A 130 12.28 9.13 17.19
N PRO A 131 11.18 9.61 17.79
CA PRO A 131 11.26 10.49 18.96
C PRO A 131 11.93 9.77 20.13
N GLU A 132 12.64 10.53 20.97
CA GLU A 132 13.18 9.99 22.21
C GLU A 132 12.06 9.49 23.11
N ASN A 133 12.27 8.30 23.68
CA ASN A 133 11.35 7.69 24.62
C ASN A 133 12.15 7.03 25.74
N LYS A 134 12.01 7.53 26.96
CA LYS A 134 12.69 7.00 28.16
C LYS A 134 12.40 5.53 28.46
N HIS A 135 11.33 4.97 27.88
CA HIS A 135 10.97 3.57 28.02
C HIS A 135 11.52 2.69 26.90
N ASN A 136 12.12 3.28 25.87
CA ASN A 136 12.79 2.56 24.80
C ASN A 136 14.20 2.20 25.25
N THR A 137 14.44 0.92 25.48
CA THR A 137 15.76 0.39 25.87
C THR A 137 16.61 -0.03 24.67
N ALA A 138 16.07 0.08 23.44
CA ALA A 138 16.79 -0.29 22.23
C ALA A 138 17.87 0.76 21.87
N PRO A 139 18.99 0.32 21.26
CA PRO A 139 19.97 1.26 20.71
C PRO A 139 19.30 2.11 19.62
N MET A 140 19.43 3.43 19.72
CA MET A 140 18.93 4.37 18.72
C MET A 140 20.05 4.79 17.77
N ASN A 141 19.70 5.04 16.51
CA ASN A 141 20.59 5.74 15.60
C ASN A 141 20.81 7.17 16.08
N GLU A 142 22.01 7.70 15.83
CA GLU A 142 22.21 9.14 15.89
C GLU A 142 21.35 9.83 14.82
N ARG A 143 20.94 11.08 15.08
CA ARG A 143 20.13 11.90 14.16
C ARG A 143 20.98 12.43 12.99
N ILE A 144 21.41 11.50 12.14
CA ILE A 144 22.18 11.74 10.91
C ILE A 144 21.26 12.14 9.75
N PHE A 145 20.10 11.49 9.68
CA PHE A 145 19.14 11.67 8.60
C PHE A 145 17.83 12.22 9.12
N GLU A 146 17.15 12.97 8.26
CA GLU A 146 15.74 13.30 8.39
C GLU A 146 14.98 12.93 7.13
N SER A 147 13.67 12.75 7.28
CA SER A 147 12.75 12.49 6.19
C SER A 147 11.34 13.03 6.48
N GLU A 148 10.53 13.01 5.44
CA GLU A 148 9.12 13.40 5.44
C GLU A 148 8.24 12.14 5.41
N MET A 149 8.77 11.00 5.85
CA MET A 149 8.14 9.69 5.66
C MET A 149 7.52 9.18 6.96
N PRO A 150 6.19 9.31 7.16
CA PRO A 150 5.55 8.85 8.38
C PRO A 150 5.58 7.33 8.47
N THR A 151 5.76 6.83 9.70
CA THR A 151 5.89 5.41 9.98
C THR A 151 4.75 4.90 10.84
N PHE A 152 4.46 3.61 10.70
CA PHE A 152 3.67 2.84 11.66
C PHE A 152 4.19 1.41 11.73
N THR A 153 3.74 0.64 12.71
CA THR A 153 4.13 -0.77 12.86
C THR A 153 2.98 -1.70 12.53
N THR A 154 3.28 -2.85 11.96
CA THR A 154 2.27 -3.85 11.58
C THR A 154 2.81 -5.27 11.73
N ASP A 155 1.91 -6.23 11.84
CA ASP A 155 2.25 -7.64 11.76
C ASP A 155 2.29 -8.06 10.29
N VAL A 156 3.33 -8.80 9.88
CA VAL A 156 3.53 -9.29 8.50
C VAL A 156 2.34 -10.11 7.99
N ARG A 157 1.61 -10.77 8.89
CA ARG A 157 0.45 -11.64 8.59
C ARG A 157 -0.83 -10.84 8.32
N MET A 158 -0.83 -9.52 8.53
CA MET A 158 -2.01 -8.69 8.24
C MET A 158 -2.18 -8.44 6.74
N GLN A 159 -3.44 -8.40 6.28
CA GLN A 159 -3.79 -8.19 4.87
C GLN A 159 -3.12 -6.98 4.23
N LYS A 160 -2.99 -5.86 4.95
CA LYS A 160 -2.33 -4.65 4.44
C LYS A 160 -0.89 -4.90 3.97
N THR A 161 -0.18 -5.87 4.56
CA THR A 161 1.17 -6.26 4.15
C THR A 161 1.10 -6.82 2.74
N PHE A 162 0.28 -7.85 2.52
CA PHE A 162 0.06 -8.46 1.20
C PHE A 162 -0.42 -7.45 0.16
N GLU A 163 -1.32 -6.55 0.54
CA GLU A 163 -1.83 -5.49 -0.34
C GLU A 163 -0.69 -4.59 -0.85
N LEU A 164 0.26 -4.19 0.01
CA LEU A 164 1.40 -3.36 -0.38
C LEU A 164 2.41 -4.07 -1.29
N PHE A 165 2.50 -5.39 -1.22
CA PHE A 165 3.35 -6.18 -2.12
C PHE A 165 2.67 -6.49 -3.47
N ASN A 166 1.38 -6.84 -3.44
CA ASN A 166 0.64 -7.23 -4.64
C ASN A 166 0.28 -6.03 -5.54
N SER A 167 -0.01 -4.89 -4.92
CA SER A 167 -0.32 -3.64 -5.65
C SER A 167 0.93 -2.84 -6.05
N SER A 168 2.14 -3.30 -5.72
CA SER A 168 3.37 -2.66 -6.17
C SER A 168 3.73 -3.05 -7.61
N ALA A 169 4.70 -2.36 -8.20
CA ALA A 169 5.20 -2.66 -9.54
C ALA A 169 5.73 -4.10 -9.70
N GLY A 170 6.19 -4.72 -8.60
CA GLY A 170 6.66 -6.11 -8.59
C GLY A 170 5.53 -7.14 -8.56
N HIS A 171 4.29 -6.74 -8.23
CA HIS A 171 3.11 -7.59 -8.15
C HIS A 171 3.32 -8.91 -7.38
N ALA A 172 4.05 -8.85 -6.26
CA ALA A 172 4.34 -10.05 -5.49
C ALA A 172 3.05 -10.59 -4.82
N ASP A 173 2.61 -11.77 -5.25
CA ASP A 173 1.32 -12.35 -4.89
C ASP A 173 1.41 -13.62 -4.04
N SER A 174 2.63 -14.08 -3.72
CA SER A 174 2.84 -15.26 -2.87
C SER A 174 3.33 -14.87 -1.47
N THR A 175 2.85 -15.59 -0.46
CA THR A 175 3.21 -15.37 0.96
C THR A 175 4.72 -15.38 1.20
N LYS A 176 5.47 -16.21 0.46
CA LYS A 176 6.94 -16.28 0.58
C LYS A 176 7.62 -14.96 0.24
N LEU A 177 7.11 -14.24 -0.77
CA LEU A 177 7.68 -12.97 -1.23
C LEU A 177 7.29 -11.78 -0.34
N THR A 178 6.26 -11.93 0.49
CA THR A 178 5.76 -10.85 1.37
C THR A 178 6.27 -10.96 2.81
N GLN A 179 7.18 -11.90 3.10
CA GLN A 179 7.72 -12.06 4.46
C GLN A 179 8.81 -11.04 4.80
N GLY A 180 9.59 -10.58 3.83
CA GLY A 180 10.73 -9.70 4.05
C GLY A 180 10.42 -8.22 3.87
N SER A 181 11.49 -7.47 3.57
CA SER A 181 11.44 -6.06 3.20
C SER A 181 11.00 -5.92 1.74
N GLY A 182 10.25 -4.87 1.41
CA GLY A 182 9.74 -4.64 0.07
C GLY A 182 8.47 -3.80 0.05
N GLY A 183 7.49 -4.20 -0.74
CA GLY A 183 6.24 -3.46 -0.93
C GLY A 183 6.33 -2.45 -2.08
N GLY A 184 5.94 -1.20 -1.82
CA GLY A 184 5.86 -0.15 -2.84
C GLY A 184 4.47 0.00 -3.46
N GLY A 185 3.43 -0.56 -2.84
CA GLY A 185 2.05 -0.37 -3.25
C GLY A 185 1.54 1.05 -2.91
N PRO A 186 0.59 1.59 -3.69
CA PRO A 186 0.00 2.90 -3.43
C PRO A 186 -0.83 2.89 -2.16
N CYS A 187 -0.82 4.01 -1.44
CA CYS A 187 -1.59 4.19 -0.21
C CYS A 187 -2.09 5.64 -0.04
N GLU A 188 -3.09 5.79 0.83
CA GLU A 188 -3.51 7.09 1.37
C GLU A 188 -3.64 6.97 2.88
N ALA A 189 -3.02 7.89 3.62
CA ALA A 189 -3.13 7.99 5.07
C ALA A 189 -3.87 9.28 5.45
N VAL A 190 -4.88 9.16 6.32
CA VAL A 190 -5.76 10.28 6.69
C VAL A 190 -5.80 10.47 8.20
N TRP A 191 -5.41 11.66 8.66
CA TRP A 191 -5.57 12.10 10.04
C TRP A 191 -6.70 13.11 10.13
N TRP A 192 -7.50 13.01 11.20
CA TRP A 192 -8.50 14.00 11.54
C TRP A 192 -8.20 14.58 12.91
N VAL A 193 -7.65 15.80 12.93
CA VAL A 193 -7.27 16.51 14.15
C VAL A 193 -8.45 17.35 14.61
N LYS A 194 -9.11 16.88 15.67
CA LYS A 194 -10.31 17.50 16.27
C LYS A 194 -9.94 18.63 17.24
N GLY A 195 -10.95 19.25 17.85
CA GLY A 195 -10.76 20.25 18.90
C GLY A 195 -10.58 21.64 18.31
N GLU A 196 -9.54 22.36 18.74
CA GLU A 196 -9.27 23.71 18.24
C GLU A 196 -8.60 23.74 16.86
N THR A 197 -7.92 22.66 16.46
CA THR A 197 -7.23 22.57 15.17
C THR A 197 -8.23 22.40 14.02
N MET A 198 -9.18 21.46 14.13
CA MET A 198 -10.17 21.13 13.09
C MET A 198 -9.58 20.95 11.67
N VAL A 199 -8.41 20.29 11.57
CA VAL A 199 -7.71 20.08 10.30
C VAL A 199 -7.69 18.59 9.93
N GLN A 200 -8.03 18.30 8.68
CA GLN A 200 -7.80 16.99 8.07
C GLN A 200 -6.48 16.99 7.30
N TRP A 201 -5.63 16.01 7.57
CA TRP A 201 -4.43 15.76 6.75
C TRP A 201 -4.65 14.51 5.91
N ARG A 202 -4.25 14.57 4.64
CA ARG A 202 -4.23 13.41 3.72
C ARG A 202 -2.84 13.30 3.11
N ILE A 203 -2.22 12.14 3.26
CA ILE A 203 -0.91 11.85 2.70
C ILE A 203 -1.08 10.72 1.69
N LYS A 204 -0.82 11.01 0.41
CA LYS A 204 -0.88 10.06 -0.70
C LYS A 204 0.54 9.73 -1.15
N GLY A 205 0.78 8.48 -1.48
CA GLY A 205 2.06 8.06 -2.03
C GLY A 205 2.18 6.54 -2.08
N VAL A 206 3.38 6.04 -1.83
CA VAL A 206 3.68 4.60 -1.81
C VAL A 206 4.17 4.18 -0.44
N ALA A 207 3.83 2.97 0.00
CA ALA A 207 4.30 2.46 1.28
C ALA A 207 5.20 1.25 1.13
N TYR A 208 6.31 1.28 1.87
CA TYR A 208 7.33 0.25 1.92
C TYR A 208 7.31 -0.46 3.27
N ILE A 209 7.63 -1.74 3.26
CA ILE A 209 7.73 -2.59 4.43
C ILE A 209 9.21 -2.84 4.69
N VAL A 210 9.63 -2.56 5.93
CA VAL A 210 10.98 -2.84 6.43
C VAL A 210 10.86 -4.00 7.42
N GLY A 211 11.49 -5.12 7.05
CA GLY A 211 11.51 -6.36 7.81
C GLY A 211 12.87 -6.64 8.47
N PRO A 212 13.00 -7.77 9.17
CA PRO A 212 14.25 -8.17 9.83
C PRO A 212 15.38 -8.51 8.85
N ASP A 213 15.06 -8.71 7.56
CA ASP A 213 16.01 -8.99 6.48
C ASP A 213 16.72 -7.74 5.93
N ILE A 214 16.41 -6.53 6.41
CA ILE A 214 16.94 -5.27 5.83
C ILE A 214 18.47 -5.16 5.85
N GLU A 215 19.13 -5.91 6.73
CA GLU A 215 20.59 -6.01 6.86
C GLU A 215 21.10 -7.46 6.73
N SER A 216 20.37 -8.35 6.05
CA SER A 216 20.85 -9.72 5.81
C SER A 216 22.04 -9.74 4.83
N ASP A 217 22.92 -10.73 5.00
CA ASP A 217 24.11 -10.93 4.14
C ASP A 217 23.75 -11.13 2.66
N GLU A 218 22.65 -11.84 2.39
CA GLU A 218 22.11 -12.01 1.04
C GLU A 218 21.03 -10.95 0.77
N GLU A 219 21.38 -9.92 0.01
CA GLU A 219 20.47 -8.79 -0.23
C GLU A 219 19.39 -9.14 -1.27
N SER A 220 18.15 -9.31 -0.79
CA SER A 220 16.99 -9.57 -1.66
C SER A 220 16.68 -8.36 -2.57
N SER A 221 15.94 -8.57 -3.66
CA SER A 221 15.45 -7.47 -4.49
C SER A 221 14.54 -6.50 -3.72
N GLY A 222 13.80 -7.00 -2.73
CA GLY A 222 12.95 -6.21 -1.85
C GLY A 222 13.78 -5.28 -0.96
N VAL A 223 14.86 -5.79 -0.35
CA VAL A 223 15.81 -4.99 0.45
C VAL A 223 16.44 -3.87 -0.39
N ARG A 224 16.94 -4.20 -1.60
CA ARG A 224 17.50 -3.20 -2.51
C ARG A 224 16.50 -2.11 -2.88
N THR A 225 15.26 -2.50 -3.15
CA THR A 225 14.16 -1.57 -3.45
C THR A 225 13.91 -0.63 -2.27
N VAL A 226 13.75 -1.17 -1.07
CA VAL A 226 13.49 -0.37 0.14
C VAL A 226 14.62 0.62 0.40
N LYS A 227 15.88 0.17 0.39
CA LYS A 227 17.04 1.04 0.63
C LYS A 227 17.15 2.14 -0.43
N SER A 228 16.91 1.82 -1.70
CA SER A 228 16.93 2.81 -2.79
C SER A 228 15.81 3.83 -2.62
N GLU A 229 14.57 3.36 -2.49
CA GLU A 229 13.35 4.18 -2.56
C GLU A 229 13.13 5.03 -1.31
N LEU A 230 13.53 4.55 -0.14
CA LEU A 230 13.49 5.32 1.10
C LEU A 230 14.76 6.15 1.27
N GLY A 231 15.93 5.60 0.92
CA GLY A 231 17.22 6.28 1.04
C GLY A 231 17.29 7.54 0.19
N GLU A 232 16.70 7.54 -1.01
CA GLU A 232 16.62 8.75 -1.85
C GLU A 232 15.80 9.89 -1.22
N ARG A 233 14.98 9.61 -0.19
CA ARG A 233 14.18 10.59 0.55
C ARG A 233 14.71 10.88 1.96
N MET A 234 15.89 10.35 2.30
CA MET A 234 16.57 10.64 3.56
C MET A 234 17.55 11.79 3.34
N ARG A 235 17.21 12.96 3.89
CA ARG A 235 18.05 14.16 3.89
C ARG A 235 19.14 14.03 4.95
N VAL A 236 20.40 14.21 4.57
CA VAL A 236 21.51 14.26 5.53
C VAL A 236 21.45 15.59 6.29
N VAL A 237 21.42 15.52 7.62
CA VAL A 237 21.47 16.70 8.51
C VAL A 237 22.77 16.78 9.32
N LYS A 238 23.51 15.67 9.40
CA LYS A 238 24.83 15.59 9.98
C LYS A 238 25.68 14.62 9.13
N GLU A 239 26.79 15.10 8.58
CA GLU A 239 27.69 14.28 7.74
C GLU A 239 28.52 13.30 8.58
N GLU A 240 28.99 13.75 9.75
CA GLU A 240 29.75 12.93 10.69
C GLU A 240 28.89 11.80 11.26
N GLY A 241 29.39 10.56 11.23
CA GLY A 241 28.67 9.40 11.75
C GLY A 241 27.71 8.75 10.76
N ARG A 242 27.65 9.24 9.50
CA ARG A 242 26.81 8.67 8.44
C ARG A 242 27.02 7.19 8.19
N GLU A 243 28.27 6.73 8.18
CA GLU A 243 28.62 5.31 8.01
C GLU A 243 28.15 4.43 9.19
N GLY A 244 27.90 5.03 10.36
CA GLY A 244 27.44 4.33 11.54
C GLY A 244 25.92 4.15 11.62
N TRP A 245 25.14 4.80 10.75
CA TRP A 245 23.67 4.68 10.75
C TRP A 245 23.23 3.32 10.20
N GLY A 246 22.40 2.59 10.96
CA GLY A 246 21.96 1.24 10.60
C GLY A 246 20.46 1.15 10.36
N TRP A 247 20.06 0.48 9.29
CA TRP A 247 18.66 0.19 8.97
C TRP A 247 18.05 -0.75 10.01
N GLY A 248 18.78 -1.82 10.36
CA GLY A 248 18.33 -2.78 11.37
C GLY A 248 18.23 -2.15 12.75
N ARG A 249 19.15 -1.24 13.08
CA ARG A 249 19.07 -0.44 14.31
C ARG A 249 17.80 0.41 14.35
N GLU A 250 17.40 1.03 13.25
CA GLU A 250 16.16 1.81 13.19
C GLU A 250 14.92 0.92 13.40
N VAL A 251 14.89 -0.27 12.80
CA VAL A 251 13.81 -1.26 12.99
C VAL A 251 13.74 -1.75 14.44
N THR A 252 14.88 -2.03 15.06
CA THR A 252 14.95 -2.44 16.48
C THR A 252 14.56 -1.29 17.40
N ALA A 253 14.97 -0.06 17.11
CA ALA A 253 14.53 1.13 17.84
C ALA A 253 13.00 1.29 17.77
N CYS A 254 12.39 1.10 16.60
CA CYS A 254 10.93 1.13 16.43
C CYS A 254 10.21 0.05 17.25
N PHE A 255 10.79 -1.16 17.34
CA PHE A 255 10.25 -2.26 18.16
C PHE A 255 10.38 -1.97 19.66
N GLY A 256 11.51 -1.42 20.09
CA GLY A 256 11.72 -1.01 21.48
C GLY A 256 10.81 0.16 21.90
N ASN A 257 10.39 0.99 20.96
CA ASN A 257 9.57 2.17 21.22
C ASN A 257 8.08 1.90 21.48
N ILE A 258 7.62 0.65 21.31
CA ILE A 258 6.25 0.24 21.65
C ILE A 258 6.22 -0.47 22.99
N SER A 259 5.07 -0.44 23.68
CA SER A 259 4.96 -1.05 25.02
C SER A 259 5.16 -2.58 24.98
N PRO A 260 5.56 -3.20 26.12
CA PRO A 260 5.78 -4.66 26.16
C PRO A 260 4.56 -5.49 25.76
N GLY A 261 3.35 -5.03 26.12
CA GLY A 261 2.11 -5.68 25.68
C GLY A 261 1.84 -5.52 24.18
N MET A 262 2.22 -4.39 23.59
CA MET A 262 2.15 -4.21 22.14
C MET A 262 3.19 -5.07 21.42
N ARG A 263 4.40 -5.21 21.96
CA ARG A 263 5.40 -6.17 21.44
C ARG A 263 4.87 -7.60 21.49
N GLY A 264 4.26 -8.00 22.60
CA GLY A 264 3.67 -9.33 22.74
C GLY A 264 2.53 -9.60 21.76
N SER A 265 1.87 -8.56 21.24
CA SER A 265 0.81 -8.75 20.22
C SER A 265 1.30 -9.37 18.91
N PHE A 266 2.60 -9.25 18.58
CA PHE A 266 3.21 -9.92 17.42
C PHE A 266 3.39 -11.43 17.63
N ALA A 267 3.25 -11.91 18.86
CA ALA A 267 3.23 -13.35 19.19
C ALA A 267 1.80 -13.89 19.38
N ASN A 268 0.77 -13.09 19.09
CA ASN A 268 -0.62 -13.55 19.13
C ASN A 268 -0.92 -14.56 18.01
N PRO A 269 -2.04 -15.32 18.13
CA PRO A 269 -2.60 -16.08 17.02
C PRO A 269 -2.78 -15.20 15.76
N PRO A 270 -2.70 -15.78 14.54
CA PRO A 270 -2.66 -14.98 13.32
C PRO A 270 -3.86 -14.03 13.19
N PRO A 271 -3.63 -12.73 12.90
CA PRO A 271 -4.68 -11.74 12.85
C PRO A 271 -5.70 -12.06 11.75
N GLY A 272 -6.99 -12.00 12.09
CA GLY A 272 -8.09 -12.29 11.16
C GLY A 272 -8.37 -13.77 10.94
N LYS A 273 -7.62 -14.69 11.57
CA LYS A 273 -7.93 -16.11 11.56
C LYS A 273 -9.17 -16.40 12.44
N PRO A 274 -10.14 -17.21 11.97
CA PRO A 274 -11.30 -17.61 12.78
C PRO A 274 -10.89 -18.32 14.07
N VAL A 275 -11.64 -18.08 15.15
CA VAL A 275 -11.31 -18.55 16.51
C VAL A 275 -11.44 -20.07 16.70
N ASP A 276 -12.16 -20.73 15.82
CA ASP A 276 -12.36 -22.19 15.78
C ASP A 276 -11.29 -22.92 14.96
N GLN A 277 -10.42 -22.20 14.26
CA GLN A 277 -9.33 -22.79 13.49
C GLN A 277 -8.06 -22.96 14.33
N SER A 278 -7.45 -24.16 14.25
CA SER A 278 -6.20 -24.46 14.94
C SER A 278 -5.05 -23.58 14.47
N TYR A 279 -4.15 -23.21 15.37
CA TYR A 279 -2.89 -22.54 15.09
C TYR A 279 -1.79 -23.17 15.96
N ASP A 280 -0.54 -22.76 15.77
CA ASP A 280 0.57 -23.19 16.62
C ASP A 280 0.45 -22.54 18.02
N ASP A 281 -0.27 -23.20 18.91
CA ASP A 281 -0.57 -22.75 20.28
C ASP A 281 0.60 -22.95 21.26
N GLN A 282 1.65 -23.66 20.82
CA GLN A 282 2.90 -23.76 21.55
C GLN A 282 3.72 -22.48 21.38
N LYS A 283 3.76 -21.95 20.15
CA LYS A 283 4.51 -20.74 19.79
C LYS A 283 3.73 -19.44 19.98
N LEU A 284 2.43 -19.42 19.67
CA LEU A 284 1.61 -18.20 19.63
C LEU A 284 0.60 -18.17 20.76
N LYS A 285 0.55 -17.08 21.54
CA LYS A 285 -0.38 -16.96 22.68
C LYS A 285 -0.91 -15.55 22.84
N LEU A 286 -2.19 -15.43 23.23
CA LEU A 286 -2.82 -14.14 23.49
C LEU A 286 -2.32 -13.50 24.79
N GLY A 287 -2.23 -12.17 24.79
CA GLY A 287 -2.02 -11.38 26.02
C GLY A 287 -0.62 -11.47 26.62
N GLN A 288 0.36 -11.97 25.85
CA GLN A 288 1.75 -11.98 26.29
C GLN A 288 2.31 -10.56 26.39
N LYS A 289 3.29 -10.37 27.28
CA LYS A 289 4.17 -9.21 27.30
C LYS A 289 5.55 -9.66 26.87
N VAL A 290 6.18 -8.89 25.98
CA VAL A 290 7.53 -9.15 25.50
C VAL A 290 8.40 -7.98 25.95
N GLU A 291 9.36 -8.26 26.83
CA GLU A 291 10.36 -7.28 27.30
C GLU A 291 11.67 -7.39 26.50
N ASP A 292 11.95 -8.57 25.97
CA ASP A 292 13.13 -8.83 25.15
C ASP A 292 12.99 -8.18 23.77
N LEU A 293 14.01 -7.42 23.36
CA LEU A 293 14.08 -6.78 22.05
C LEU A 293 14.35 -7.79 20.93
N GLU A 294 14.90 -8.96 21.27
CA GLU A 294 15.27 -10.01 20.33
C GLU A 294 14.33 -11.23 20.41
N ASP A 295 13.13 -11.07 21.00
CA ASP A 295 12.14 -12.15 21.09
C ASP A 295 11.87 -12.74 19.68
N PRO A 296 12.20 -14.01 19.45
CA PRO A 296 12.24 -14.55 18.09
C PRO A 296 10.84 -14.61 17.45
N VAL A 297 9.79 -14.82 18.24
CA VAL A 297 8.41 -14.95 17.74
C VAL A 297 7.85 -13.59 17.38
N ALA A 298 8.01 -12.60 18.26
CA ALA A 298 7.54 -11.25 18.00
C ALA A 298 8.32 -10.61 16.83
N ARG A 299 9.63 -10.79 16.78
CA ARG A 299 10.50 -10.22 15.73
C ARG A 299 10.25 -10.83 14.36
N GLU A 300 9.94 -12.12 14.29
CA GLU A 300 9.54 -12.78 13.05
C GLU A 300 8.32 -12.10 12.40
N ASN A 301 7.36 -11.63 13.21
CA ASN A 301 6.12 -11.03 12.71
C ASN A 301 6.14 -9.49 12.65
N PHE A 302 7.02 -8.82 13.39
CA PHE A 302 7.10 -7.37 13.46
C PHE A 302 7.60 -6.72 12.17
N ARG A 303 6.88 -5.73 11.66
CA ARG A 303 7.30 -4.92 10.52
C ARG A 303 7.13 -3.43 10.81
N VAL A 304 8.01 -2.62 10.23
CA VAL A 304 7.82 -1.17 10.12
C VAL A 304 7.30 -0.86 8.72
N VAL A 305 6.22 -0.09 8.64
CA VAL A 305 5.72 0.45 7.37
C VAL A 305 6.12 1.91 7.28
N VAL A 306 6.74 2.28 6.17
CA VAL A 306 7.21 3.63 5.87
C VAL A 306 6.41 4.14 4.68
N ILE A 307 5.66 5.21 4.88
CA ILE A 307 4.92 5.86 3.78
C ILE A 307 5.85 6.90 3.17
N LYS A 308 6.11 6.81 1.87
CA LYS A 308 6.85 7.79 1.07
C LYS A 308 5.85 8.74 0.40
N PRO A 309 5.69 9.97 0.89
CA PRO A 309 4.68 10.88 0.36
C PRO A 309 5.05 11.42 -1.02
N GLU A 310 4.03 11.49 -1.87
CA GLU A 310 4.06 12.14 -3.18
C GLU A 310 3.15 13.37 -3.20
N VAL A 311 2.01 13.31 -2.49
CA VAL A 311 1.10 14.44 -2.31
C VAL A 311 0.68 14.49 -0.84
N VAL A 312 0.73 15.69 -0.26
CA VAL A 312 0.19 15.97 1.07
C VAL A 312 -0.88 17.04 0.94
N GLU A 313 -2.02 16.84 1.58
CA GLU A 313 -3.11 17.80 1.64
C GLU A 313 -3.43 18.12 3.09
N SER A 314 -3.70 19.39 3.38
CA SER A 314 -4.41 19.79 4.60
C SER A 314 -5.69 20.51 4.24
N VAL A 315 -6.74 20.30 5.02
CA VAL A 315 -8.01 21.02 4.89
C VAL A 315 -8.38 21.55 6.26
N ASP A 316 -8.39 22.87 6.40
CA ASP A 316 -8.94 23.54 7.58
C ASP A 316 -10.47 23.53 7.50
N GLN A 317 -11.13 22.99 8.51
CA GLN A 317 -12.58 22.91 8.60
C GLN A 317 -13.15 23.70 9.80
N LYS A 318 -12.35 24.58 10.42
CA LYS A 318 -12.76 25.36 11.58
C LYS A 318 -13.83 26.40 11.24
N ASP A 319 -13.60 27.18 10.18
CA ASP A 319 -14.52 28.21 9.71
C ASP A 319 -14.94 27.95 8.25
N PRO A 320 -16.19 27.54 8.01
CA PRO A 320 -16.71 27.31 6.66
C PRO A 320 -16.67 28.53 5.73
N ALA A 321 -16.56 29.76 6.25
CA ALA A 321 -16.47 30.97 5.44
C ALA A 321 -15.07 31.22 4.88
N THR A 322 -14.04 30.67 5.52
CA THR A 322 -12.62 30.94 5.20
C THR A 322 -11.81 29.69 4.94
N ASN A 323 -12.41 28.50 5.06
CA ASN A 323 -11.75 27.22 4.83
C ASN A 323 -10.98 27.16 3.50
N ARG A 324 -9.80 26.54 3.58
CA ARG A 324 -8.91 26.31 2.45
C ARG A 324 -8.35 24.91 2.50
N ARG A 325 -8.07 24.38 1.31
CA ARG A 325 -7.28 23.18 1.11
C ARG A 325 -5.89 23.60 0.67
N HIS A 326 -4.85 23.14 1.35
CA HIS A 326 -3.48 23.28 0.87
C HIS A 326 -3.02 21.94 0.33
N VAL A 327 -2.42 21.94 -0.86
CA VAL A 327 -1.89 20.76 -1.52
C VAL A 327 -0.41 20.99 -1.77
N TRP A 328 0.41 20.05 -1.30
CA TRP A 328 1.84 19.98 -1.57
C TRP A 328 2.14 18.74 -2.41
N THR A 329 2.78 18.92 -3.55
CA THR A 329 3.20 17.82 -4.44
C THR A 329 4.72 17.74 -4.46
N PHE A 330 5.27 16.55 -4.26
CA PHE A 330 6.71 16.34 -4.28
C PHE A 330 7.23 16.44 -5.71
N ASP A 331 8.22 17.31 -5.93
CA ASP A 331 8.90 17.43 -7.21
C ASP A 331 10.23 16.67 -7.17
N LYS A 332 10.31 15.58 -7.92
CA LYS A 332 11.51 14.74 -8.01
C LYS A 332 12.71 15.48 -8.64
N ALA A 333 12.47 16.48 -9.49
CA ALA A 333 13.54 17.22 -10.17
C ALA A 333 14.25 18.21 -9.25
N THR A 334 13.52 18.80 -8.29
CA THR A 334 14.08 19.75 -7.32
C THR A 334 14.31 19.13 -5.94
N GLY A 335 13.69 17.98 -5.65
CA GLY A 335 13.74 17.33 -4.35
C GLY A 335 12.90 18.06 -3.31
N GLY A 336 12.09 19.04 -3.74
CA GLY A 336 11.26 19.90 -2.92
C GLY A 336 9.77 19.63 -3.09
N TRP A 337 8.97 20.61 -2.70
CA TRP A 337 7.51 20.53 -2.70
C TRP A 337 6.91 21.76 -3.38
N GLU A 338 6.10 21.52 -4.41
CA GLU A 338 5.25 22.55 -5.00
C GLU A 338 3.99 22.72 -4.15
N HIS A 339 3.60 23.96 -3.89
CA HIS A 339 2.44 24.28 -3.06
C HIS A 339 1.34 24.96 -3.87
N GLN A 340 0.11 24.55 -3.63
CA GLN A 340 -1.09 25.18 -4.16
C GLN A 340 -2.16 25.32 -3.06
N GLU A 341 -2.80 26.48 -3.02
CA GLU A 341 -4.05 26.68 -2.30
C GLU A 341 -5.25 26.38 -3.21
N CYS A 342 -6.19 25.60 -2.69
CA CYS A 342 -7.37 25.09 -3.36
C CYS A 342 -8.62 25.40 -2.53
N TRP A 343 -9.78 25.39 -3.20
CA TRP A 343 -11.06 25.37 -2.49
C TRP A 343 -11.22 24.07 -1.67
N PRO A 344 -11.95 24.11 -0.54
CA PRO A 344 -12.14 23.00 0.39
C PRO A 344 -12.52 21.67 -0.25
#